data_AF-A0A9X0APK8-F1
#
_entry.id   AF-A0A9X0APK8-F1
#
_cell.length_a   1.000
_cell.length_b   1.000
_cell.length_c   1.000
_cell.angle_alpha   90.00
_cell.angle_beta   90.00
_cell.angle_gamma   90.00
#
_symmetry.space_group_name_H-M   'P 1'
#
loop_
_entity.id
_entity.type
_entity.pdbx_description
1 polymer ?
#
loop_
_entity_poly.entity_id
_entity_poly.type
_entity_poly.pdbx_seq_one_letter_code
_entity_poly.pdbx_strand_id
1 'polypeptide(L)'
;MSTQSPISHRANLYGLFFDVITTVGDEAMSEARHKGISNPPPYLALGWMEANLYEINLKKYKKDIILFEAIVTGILQSLVPFESNHRVHTDIKADNILIDFPGPGVFKVKLGDLGCATYDGFSDGLRGACGSAAPEVLEGKGYFHCSDIWALGITLLKPFKEDVFMYELPLGTYYPDAEVIARLMCLYPNWIPELVEGKTLMDIPLQEMFAKARDMKPLLQIAPLEQQLKDMDAPKELKDLLVLLLDLDRRKMSSATTILKSSEYLAQCKAVRSMKRV
;
A
#
# COMPACT_ATOMS: atom_id res chain seq x y z
N MET A 1 6.34 44.05 -9.26
CA MET A 1 6.27 42.62 -9.63
C MET A 1 6.39 41.82 -8.35
N SER A 2 5.24 41.41 -7.78
CA SER A 2 5.18 40.73 -6.49
C SER A 2 5.59 39.27 -6.64
N THR A 3 6.62 38.87 -5.91
CA THR A 3 7.03 37.48 -5.72
C THR A 3 5.94 36.75 -4.92
N GLN A 4 5.19 35.87 -5.57
CA GLN A 4 4.30 34.94 -4.88
C GLN A 4 5.13 33.94 -4.08
N SER A 5 4.83 33.86 -2.80
CA SER A 5 5.42 32.94 -1.82
C SER A 5 5.01 31.49 -2.11
N PRO A 6 5.91 30.49 -2.00
CA PRO A 6 5.62 29.07 -2.24
C PRO A 6 4.73 28.41 -1.17
N ILE A 7 4.16 29.17 -0.25
CA ILE A 7 3.33 28.68 0.86
C ILE A 7 1.93 28.23 0.41
N SER A 8 1.42 28.71 -0.74
CA SER A 8 0.03 28.44 -1.16
C SER A 8 -0.23 27.01 -1.66
N HIS A 9 0.80 26.22 -2.00
CA HIS A 9 0.62 24.83 -2.45
C HIS A 9 0.74 23.79 -1.33
N ARG A 10 1.24 24.16 -0.14
CA ARG A 10 1.27 23.25 1.02
C ARG A 10 -0.08 23.10 1.72
N ALA A 11 -0.98 24.07 1.59
CA ALA A 11 -2.25 24.09 2.33
C ALA A 11 -3.30 23.09 1.82
N ASN A 12 -3.20 22.62 0.57
CA ASN A 12 -4.25 21.79 -0.05
C ASN A 12 -4.21 20.29 0.30
N LEU A 13 -3.08 19.78 0.78
CA LEU A 13 -2.96 18.37 1.21
C LEU A 13 -3.54 18.14 2.60
N TYR A 14 -3.42 19.12 3.50
CA TYR A 14 -3.86 18.94 4.89
C TYR A 14 -5.38 18.83 5.05
N GLY A 15 -6.16 19.57 4.25
CA GLY A 15 -7.62 19.59 4.37
C GLY A 15 -8.35 18.33 3.87
N LEU A 16 -7.69 17.46 3.10
CA LEU A 16 -8.30 16.24 2.55
C LEU A 16 -7.86 14.95 3.25
N PHE A 17 -6.65 14.92 3.83
CA PHE A 17 -6.12 13.72 4.50
C PHE A 17 -6.24 13.74 6.01
N PHE A 18 -6.23 14.93 6.60
CA PHE A 18 -6.17 15.07 8.03
C PHE A 18 -7.30 15.98 8.47
N ASP A 19 -8.22 15.42 9.25
CA ASP A 19 -8.83 16.23 10.29
C ASP A 19 -7.67 16.51 11.28
N VAL A 20 -6.84 17.51 10.98
CA VAL A 20 -5.85 18.01 11.93
C VAL A 20 -6.69 18.66 13.03
N ILE A 21 -6.85 17.96 14.13
CA ILE A 21 -7.46 18.51 15.33
C ILE A 21 -6.44 19.52 15.87
N THR A 22 -6.52 20.75 15.38
CA THR A 22 -5.75 21.90 15.90
C THR A 22 -6.27 22.37 17.26
N THR A 23 -7.27 21.69 17.81
CA THR A 23 -7.97 22.08 19.04
C THR A 23 -7.71 21.19 20.25
N VAL A 24 -6.66 20.35 20.25
CA VAL A 24 -6.18 19.79 21.53
C VAL A 24 -5.34 20.87 22.22
N GLY A 25 -6.03 21.77 22.91
CA GLY A 25 -5.41 22.77 23.77
C GLY A 25 -4.55 22.05 24.80
N ASP A 26 -3.24 22.27 24.72
CA ASP A 26 -2.23 22.12 25.77
C ASP A 26 -2.16 20.81 26.60
N GLU A 27 -3.02 19.79 26.45
CA GLU A 27 -3.01 18.62 27.33
C GLU A 27 -1.77 17.74 27.13
N ALA A 28 -1.41 17.43 25.87
CA ALA A 28 -0.19 16.68 25.57
C ALA A 28 1.09 17.46 25.98
N MET A 29 1.07 18.79 25.84
CA MET A 29 2.15 19.68 26.28
C MET A 29 2.22 19.79 27.80
N SER A 30 1.06 19.84 28.47
CA SER A 30 0.91 19.87 29.92
C SER A 30 1.41 18.57 30.53
N GLU A 31 1.08 17.42 29.94
CA GLU A 31 1.55 16.11 30.37
C GLU A 31 3.07 15.94 30.16
N ALA A 32 3.61 16.38 29.02
CA ALA A 32 5.04 16.37 28.76
C ALA A 32 5.81 17.28 29.75
N ARG A 33 5.27 18.46 30.04
CA ARG A 33 5.83 19.40 31.03
C ARG A 33 5.73 18.85 32.46
N HIS A 34 4.63 18.20 32.83
CA HIS A 34 4.48 17.51 34.12
C HIS A 34 5.47 16.34 34.29
N LYS A 35 5.85 15.68 33.18
CA LYS A 35 6.92 14.67 33.15
C LYS A 35 8.34 15.26 33.08
N GLY A 36 8.49 16.59 33.23
CA GLY A 36 9.80 17.26 33.28
C GLY A 36 10.50 17.42 31.93
N ILE A 37 9.78 17.23 30.82
CA ILE A 37 10.34 17.39 29.47
C ILE A 37 10.33 18.89 29.12
N SER A 38 11.50 19.52 29.14
CA SER A 38 11.67 20.96 28.90
C SER A 38 11.49 21.35 27.42
N ASN A 39 11.68 20.41 26.50
CA ASN A 39 11.51 20.63 25.07
C ASN A 39 10.95 19.35 24.42
N PRO A 40 9.61 19.18 24.40
CA PRO A 40 9.00 17.99 23.83
C PRO A 40 9.28 17.88 22.34
N PRO A 41 9.42 16.66 21.78
CA PRO A 41 9.57 16.47 20.35
C PRO A 41 8.36 17.03 19.60
N PRO A 42 8.51 17.42 18.33
CA PRO A 42 7.38 17.87 17.52
C PRO A 42 6.32 16.77 17.45
N TYR A 43 5.06 17.13 17.65
CA TYR A 43 3.92 16.21 17.64
C TYR A 43 2.86 16.69 16.64
N LEU A 44 2.09 15.74 16.13
CA LEU A 44 0.93 15.96 15.27
C LEU A 44 -0.30 15.37 15.98
N ALA A 45 -1.30 16.21 16.26
CA ALA A 45 -2.59 15.75 16.77
C ALA A 45 -3.53 15.47 15.59
N LEU A 46 -3.90 14.20 15.42
CA LEU A 46 -4.75 13.71 14.34
C LEU A 46 -6.05 13.13 14.90
N GLY A 47 -7.10 13.09 14.10
CA GLY A 47 -8.32 12.36 14.45
C GLY A 47 -8.03 10.89 14.77
N TRP A 48 -8.56 10.42 15.89
CA TRP A 48 -8.44 9.03 16.34
C TRP A 48 -9.24 8.08 15.43
N MET A 49 -8.71 6.88 15.21
CA MET A 49 -9.37 5.75 14.54
C MET A 49 -9.27 4.52 15.44
N GLU A 50 -10.33 3.70 15.52
CA GLU A 50 -10.45 2.61 16.50
C GLU A 50 -9.41 1.48 16.34
N ALA A 51 -9.01 1.16 15.11
CA ALA A 51 -8.02 0.12 14.83
C ALA A 51 -7.23 0.41 13.54
N ASN A 52 -6.13 -0.33 13.33
CA ASN A 52 -5.55 -0.52 12.00
C ASN A 52 -5.90 -1.90 11.42
N LEU A 53 -5.69 -2.09 10.12
CA LEU A 53 -6.01 -3.34 9.44
C LEU A 53 -5.16 -4.51 9.92
N TYR A 54 -3.96 -4.27 10.48
CA TYR A 54 -3.12 -5.33 11.04
C TYR A 54 -3.75 -5.95 12.29
N GLU A 55 -4.37 -5.14 13.13
CA GLU A 55 -5.10 -5.57 14.33
C GLU A 55 -6.39 -6.34 13.97
N ILE A 56 -6.99 -6.03 12.82
CA ILE A 56 -8.11 -6.80 12.28
C ILE A 56 -7.56 -8.09 11.67
N ASN A 57 -7.86 -9.23 12.29
CA ASN A 57 -7.51 -10.52 11.72
C ASN A 57 -8.31 -10.82 10.43
N LEU A 58 -7.82 -10.33 9.30
CA LEU A 58 -8.45 -10.46 7.99
C LEU A 58 -8.69 -11.91 7.56
N LYS A 59 -7.94 -12.88 8.09
CA LYS A 59 -8.24 -14.31 7.83
C LYS A 59 -9.63 -14.70 8.32
N LYS A 60 -10.10 -14.11 9.42
CA LYS A 60 -11.47 -14.31 9.92
C LYS A 60 -12.51 -13.65 9.03
N TYR A 61 -12.15 -12.54 8.39
CA TYR A 61 -13.02 -11.74 7.53
C TYR A 61 -12.79 -11.98 6.03
N LYS A 62 -12.13 -13.07 5.66
CA LYS A 62 -11.77 -13.39 4.26
C LYS A 62 -12.97 -13.53 3.30
N LYS A 63 -14.19 -13.62 3.85
CA LYS A 63 -15.47 -13.66 3.11
C LYS A 63 -16.32 -12.39 3.30
N ASP A 64 -15.86 -11.44 4.10
CA ASP A 64 -16.56 -10.19 4.38
C ASP A 64 -16.34 -9.20 3.23
N ILE A 65 -17.18 -9.32 2.21
CA ILE A 65 -17.13 -8.44 1.04
C ILE A 65 -17.38 -6.97 1.41
N ILE A 66 -18.08 -6.69 2.52
CA ILE A 66 -18.39 -5.33 2.96
C ILE A 66 -17.11 -4.68 3.51
N LEU A 67 -16.35 -5.40 4.33
CA LEU A 67 -15.06 -4.94 4.82
C LEU A 67 -14.07 -4.72 3.67
N PHE A 68 -13.94 -5.70 2.75
CA PHE A 68 -13.03 -5.58 1.61
C PHE A 68 -13.37 -4.40 0.69
N GLU A 69 -14.65 -4.19 0.40
CA GLU A 69 -15.09 -3.03 -0.39
C GLU A 69 -14.77 -1.73 0.33
N ALA A 70 -15.07 -1.63 1.64
CA ALA A 70 -14.78 -0.42 2.40
C ALA A 70 -13.27 -0.09 2.44
N ILE A 71 -12.41 -1.12 2.57
CA ILE A 71 -10.94 -0.94 2.51
C ILE A 71 -10.53 -0.43 1.13
N VAL A 72 -10.95 -1.10 0.06
CA VAL A 72 -10.62 -0.72 -1.31
C VAL A 72 -11.09 0.71 -1.59
N THR A 73 -12.35 1.01 -1.31
CA THR A 73 -12.95 2.33 -1.54
C THR A 73 -12.23 3.42 -0.74
N GLY A 74 -12.00 3.21 0.55
CA GLY A 74 -11.34 4.21 1.40
C GLY A 74 -9.90 4.49 0.98
N ILE A 75 -9.13 3.46 0.61
CA ILE A 75 -7.75 3.64 0.16
C ILE A 75 -7.69 4.27 -1.23
N LEU A 76 -8.51 3.82 -2.19
CA LEU A 76 -8.54 4.45 -3.51
C LEU A 76 -8.99 5.92 -3.44
N GLN A 77 -9.99 6.25 -2.63
CA GLN A 77 -10.41 7.64 -2.41
C GLN A 77 -9.30 8.47 -1.76
N SER A 78 -8.55 7.89 -0.82
CA SER A 78 -7.37 8.54 -0.24
C SER A 78 -6.29 8.79 -1.29
N LEU A 79 -6.14 7.93 -2.31
CA LEU A 79 -5.11 8.09 -3.34
C LEU A 79 -5.47 9.06 -4.47
N VAL A 80 -6.73 9.45 -4.64
CA VAL A 80 -7.13 10.46 -5.64
C VAL A 80 -6.40 11.81 -5.45
N PRO A 81 -6.32 12.39 -4.24
CA PRO A 81 -5.54 13.61 -4.03
C PRO A 81 -4.02 13.39 -4.10
N PHE A 82 -3.49 12.18 -3.91
CA PHE A 82 -2.08 11.88 -4.22
C PHE A 82 -1.81 12.04 -5.72
N GLU A 83 -2.70 11.49 -6.55
CA GLU A 83 -2.67 11.61 -8.00
C GLU A 83 -2.66 13.06 -8.47
N SER A 84 -3.61 13.88 -8.01
CA SER A 84 -3.72 15.28 -8.44
C SER A 84 -2.57 16.17 -7.98
N ASN A 85 -1.77 15.73 -6.99
CA ASN A 85 -0.63 16.46 -6.46
C ASN A 85 0.71 15.85 -6.84
N HIS A 86 0.76 14.88 -7.76
CA HIS A 86 2.00 14.23 -8.19
C HIS A 86 2.77 13.60 -7.01
N ARG A 87 2.04 12.92 -6.12
CA ARG A 87 2.59 12.26 -4.93
C ARG A 87 2.31 10.76 -4.91
N VAL A 88 3.17 10.03 -4.19
CA VAL A 88 3.02 8.59 -3.92
C VAL A 88 3.20 8.36 -2.43
N HIS A 89 2.41 7.47 -1.84
CA HIS A 89 2.45 7.12 -0.42
C HIS A 89 3.66 6.23 -0.10
N THR A 90 3.93 5.22 -0.92
CA THR A 90 5.06 4.27 -0.86
C THR A 90 5.04 3.25 0.29
N ASP A 91 4.24 3.47 1.33
CA ASP A 91 4.16 2.57 2.49
C ASP A 91 2.73 2.08 2.78
N ILE A 92 1.98 1.70 1.74
CA ILE A 92 0.65 1.10 1.93
C ILE A 92 0.79 -0.33 2.42
N LYS A 93 0.36 -0.56 3.66
CA LYS A 93 0.37 -1.86 4.36
C LYS A 93 -0.74 -1.88 5.40
N ALA A 94 -1.01 -3.05 5.97
CA ALA A 94 -2.09 -3.22 6.96
C ALA A 94 -1.96 -2.28 8.17
N ASP A 95 -0.74 -2.00 8.62
CA ASP A 95 -0.46 -1.09 9.74
C ASP A 95 -0.91 0.36 9.47
N ASN A 96 -0.91 0.77 8.20
CA ASN A 96 -1.20 2.15 7.77
C ASN A 96 -2.65 2.31 7.25
N ILE A 97 -3.45 1.25 7.23
CA ILE A 97 -4.87 1.31 6.87
C ILE A 97 -5.68 1.39 8.16
N LEU A 98 -6.21 2.57 8.46
CA LEU A 98 -6.93 2.86 9.70
C LEU A 98 -8.43 2.68 9.51
N ILE A 99 -9.11 2.11 10.51
CA ILE A 99 -10.49 1.66 10.42
C ILE A 99 -11.27 2.05 11.68
N ASP A 100 -12.44 2.63 11.44
CA ASP A 100 -13.48 2.93 12.43
C ASP A 100 -14.73 2.09 12.17
N PHE A 101 -15.46 1.77 13.24
CA PHE A 101 -16.66 0.94 13.21
C PHE A 101 -17.88 1.69 13.75
N PRO A 102 -18.39 2.73 13.06
CA PRO A 102 -19.49 3.57 13.54
C PRO A 102 -20.83 2.80 13.72
N GLY A 103 -20.93 1.59 13.17
CA GLY A 103 -22.06 0.69 13.38
C GLY A 103 -21.89 -0.65 12.67
N PRO A 104 -22.80 -1.61 12.88
CA PRO A 104 -22.72 -2.92 12.25
C PRO A 104 -22.69 -2.84 10.72
N GLY A 105 -21.66 -3.44 10.10
CA GLY A 105 -21.50 -3.45 8.64
C GLY A 105 -21.20 -2.07 8.01
N VAL A 106 -20.81 -1.10 8.85
CA VAL A 106 -20.36 0.22 8.42
C VAL A 106 -18.92 0.38 8.87
N PHE A 107 -18.04 0.58 7.91
CA PHE A 107 -16.62 0.81 8.13
C PHE A 107 -16.26 2.16 7.54
N LYS A 108 -15.47 2.94 8.28
CA LYS A 108 -14.84 4.15 7.77
C LYS A 108 -13.34 3.88 7.71
N VAL A 109 -12.77 3.97 6.51
CA VAL A 109 -11.37 3.64 6.26
C VAL A 109 -10.61 4.89 5.85
N LYS A 110 -9.43 5.10 6.43
CA LYS A 110 -8.50 6.18 6.07
C LYS A 110 -7.09 5.61 5.90
N LEU A 111 -6.31 6.19 4.99
CA LEU A 111 -4.88 5.92 4.86
C LEU A 111 -4.10 6.81 5.84
N GLY A 112 -3.27 6.20 6.68
CA GLY A 112 -2.41 6.86 7.66
C GLY A 112 -0.93 6.79 7.30
N ASP A 113 -0.09 7.42 8.12
CA ASP A 113 1.37 7.48 8.02
C ASP A 113 1.95 7.95 6.67
N LEU A 114 2.01 9.29 6.51
CA LEU A 114 2.62 9.92 5.34
C LEU A 114 4.13 10.13 5.48
N GLY A 115 4.81 9.48 6.44
CA GLY A 115 6.24 9.69 6.72
C GLY A 115 7.15 9.31 5.56
N CYS A 116 6.73 8.38 4.71
CA CYS A 116 7.46 7.95 3.51
C CYS A 116 6.97 8.59 2.20
N ALA A 117 5.91 9.40 2.25
CA ALA A 117 5.30 9.96 1.06
C ALA A 117 6.29 10.87 0.28
N THR A 118 6.32 10.71 -1.04
CA THR A 118 7.26 11.42 -1.93
C THR A 118 6.55 11.92 -3.19
N TYR A 119 7.25 12.68 -4.02
CA TYR A 119 6.80 12.99 -5.38
C TYR A 119 6.88 11.73 -6.24
N ASP A 120 5.96 11.63 -7.21
CA ASP A 120 6.05 10.59 -8.23
C ASP A 120 7.27 10.81 -9.13
N GLY A 121 7.76 9.71 -9.70
CA GLY A 121 8.93 9.68 -10.55
C GLY A 121 10.15 9.06 -9.90
N PHE A 122 11.30 9.43 -10.44
CA PHE A 122 12.56 8.80 -10.12
C PHE A 122 12.99 9.08 -8.67
N SER A 123 13.40 8.05 -7.93
CA SER A 123 13.99 8.21 -6.59
C SER A 123 15.29 7.42 -6.45
N ASP A 124 16.26 8.01 -5.74
CA ASP A 124 17.44 7.28 -5.30
C ASP A 124 17.10 6.46 -4.06
N GLY A 125 17.11 5.14 -4.23
CA GLY A 125 16.87 4.16 -3.17
C GLY A 125 15.41 3.79 -2.94
N LEU A 126 15.23 2.66 -2.25
CA LEU A 126 13.94 2.15 -1.80
C LEU A 126 13.47 2.91 -0.54
N ARG A 127 12.18 3.25 -0.51
CA ARG A 127 11.43 3.84 0.59
C ARG A 127 10.21 2.98 0.91
N GLY A 128 9.77 2.99 2.18
CA GLY A 128 8.58 2.25 2.62
C GLY A 128 8.79 0.73 2.71
N ALA A 129 7.69 -0.01 2.77
CA ALA A 129 7.69 -1.47 2.95
C ALA A 129 8.17 -2.24 1.70
N CYS A 130 9.40 -2.78 1.79
CA CYS A 130 9.99 -3.64 0.75
C CYS A 130 9.10 -4.83 0.32
N GLY A 131 8.39 -5.46 1.27
CA GLY A 131 7.52 -6.62 0.99
C GLY A 131 6.30 -6.33 0.11
N SER A 132 5.95 -5.06 -0.08
CA SER A 132 4.86 -4.60 -0.96
C SER A 132 5.37 -3.75 -2.13
N ALA A 133 6.68 -3.75 -2.38
CA ALA A 133 7.28 -2.97 -3.45
C ALA A 133 6.76 -3.45 -4.83
N ALA A 134 6.39 -2.49 -5.66
CA ALA A 134 5.96 -2.77 -7.03
C ALA A 134 7.16 -3.12 -7.92
N PRO A 135 6.95 -3.86 -9.02
CA PRO A 135 8.02 -4.25 -9.96
C PRO A 135 8.83 -3.06 -10.48
N GLU A 136 8.21 -1.89 -10.72
CA GLU A 136 8.91 -0.63 -11.07
C GLU A 136 9.96 -0.22 -10.09
N VAL A 137 9.61 -0.32 -8.82
CA VAL A 137 10.45 0.17 -7.74
C VAL A 137 11.67 -0.73 -7.66
N LEU A 138 11.45 -2.05 -7.73
CA LEU A 138 12.50 -3.07 -7.71
C LEU A 138 13.40 -3.01 -8.96
N GLU A 139 12.87 -2.60 -10.11
CA GLU A 139 13.64 -2.34 -11.34
C GLU A 139 14.40 -1.01 -11.30
N GLY A 140 14.25 -0.21 -10.25
CA GLY A 140 14.91 1.08 -10.07
C GLY A 140 14.31 2.20 -10.91
N LYS A 141 13.07 2.07 -11.39
CA LYS A 141 12.39 3.07 -12.22
C LYS A 141 11.72 4.19 -11.41
N GLY A 142 11.67 4.06 -10.08
CA GLY A 142 11.08 5.03 -9.16
C GLY A 142 9.66 4.64 -8.71
N TYR A 143 9.01 5.58 -8.02
CA TYR A 143 7.67 5.41 -7.45
C TYR A 143 6.63 6.12 -8.29
N PHE A 144 5.50 5.47 -8.55
CA PHE A 144 4.40 6.05 -9.31
C PHE A 144 3.07 5.75 -8.61
N HIS A 145 1.98 6.40 -9.05
CA HIS A 145 0.66 6.11 -8.49
C HIS A 145 0.28 4.63 -8.60
N CYS A 146 0.70 3.94 -9.67
CA CYS A 146 0.49 2.51 -9.82
C CYS A 146 1.21 1.67 -8.77
N SER A 147 2.28 2.18 -8.16
CA SER A 147 3.01 1.51 -7.08
C SER A 147 2.19 1.43 -5.80
N ASP A 148 1.40 2.47 -5.49
CA ASP A 148 0.45 2.45 -4.37
C ASP A 148 -0.72 1.48 -4.63
N ILE A 149 -1.20 1.43 -5.87
CA ILE A 149 -2.26 0.49 -6.29
C ILE A 149 -1.78 -0.97 -6.16
N TRP A 150 -0.54 -1.23 -6.57
CA TRP A 150 0.11 -2.52 -6.35
C TRP A 150 0.20 -2.87 -4.87
N ALA A 151 0.69 -1.96 -4.03
CA ALA A 151 0.84 -2.18 -2.60
C ALA A 151 -0.51 -2.47 -1.90
N LEU A 152 -1.59 -1.83 -2.35
CA LEU A 152 -2.96 -2.19 -1.93
C LEU A 152 -3.31 -3.63 -2.31
N GLY A 153 -3.03 -4.04 -3.56
CA GLY A 153 -3.24 -5.42 -4.02
C GLY A 153 -2.50 -6.46 -3.17
N ILE A 154 -1.23 -6.22 -2.87
CA ILE A 154 -0.42 -7.09 -2.01
C ILE A 154 -1.01 -7.15 -0.59
N THR A 155 -1.41 -6.00 -0.03
CA THR A 155 -2.02 -5.92 1.30
C THR A 155 -3.32 -6.73 1.39
N LEU A 156 -4.14 -6.72 0.34
CA LEU A 156 -5.40 -7.47 0.27
C LEU A 156 -5.21 -8.97 0.01
N LEU A 157 -4.14 -9.36 -0.71
CA LEU A 157 -3.83 -10.76 -1.00
C LEU A 157 -3.22 -11.49 0.20
N LYS A 158 -2.44 -10.78 1.02
CA LYS A 158 -1.68 -11.33 2.15
C LYS A 158 -2.48 -12.23 3.10
N PRO A 159 -3.74 -11.92 3.53
CA PRO A 159 -4.51 -12.79 4.42
C PRO A 159 -4.80 -14.19 3.85
N PHE A 160 -4.82 -14.32 2.53
CA PHE A 160 -5.12 -15.58 1.85
C PHE A 160 -3.86 -16.40 1.54
N LYS A 161 -2.71 -15.72 1.47
CA LYS A 161 -1.46 -16.24 0.92
C LYS A 161 -0.27 -15.68 1.71
N GLU A 162 -0.26 -15.84 3.03
CA GLU A 162 0.84 -15.37 3.89
C GLU A 162 2.19 -15.92 3.43
N ASP A 163 2.23 -17.18 3.00
CA ASP A 163 3.42 -17.87 2.51
C ASP A 163 4.06 -17.20 1.28
N VAL A 164 3.32 -16.34 0.56
CA VAL A 164 3.80 -15.69 -0.67
C VAL A 164 4.59 -14.43 -0.37
N PHE A 165 4.38 -13.77 0.77
CA PHE A 165 4.98 -12.45 1.03
C PHE A 165 5.59 -12.28 2.44
N MET A 166 5.51 -13.28 3.33
CA MET A 166 6.16 -13.25 4.65
C MET A 166 6.70 -14.63 5.02
N TYR A 167 8.02 -14.77 5.19
CA TYR A 167 8.64 -15.84 5.97
C TYR A 167 9.94 -15.37 6.63
N GLU A 168 10.27 -15.96 7.77
CA GLU A 168 11.56 -15.78 8.44
C GLU A 168 12.66 -16.46 7.63
N LEU A 169 13.57 -15.67 7.07
CA LEU A 169 14.78 -16.17 6.43
C LEU A 169 15.64 -16.93 7.45
N PRO A 170 16.34 -18.01 7.04
CA PRO A 170 17.37 -18.64 7.87
C PRO A 170 18.38 -17.60 8.39
N LEU A 171 18.81 -17.75 9.64
CA LEU A 171 19.80 -16.86 10.25
C LEU A 171 21.05 -16.74 9.34
N GLY A 172 21.31 -15.54 8.83
CA GLY A 172 22.51 -15.22 8.03
C GLY A 172 22.30 -15.09 6.52
N THR A 173 21.12 -15.34 5.97
CA THR A 173 20.78 -15.02 4.57
C THR A 173 19.85 -13.82 4.54
N TYR A 174 20.34 -12.60 4.35
CA TYR A 174 19.50 -11.40 4.44
C TYR A 174 19.59 -10.54 3.19
N TYR A 175 18.87 -10.94 2.14
CA TYR A 175 18.48 -10.05 1.06
C TYR A 175 16.96 -10.12 0.89
N PRO A 176 16.18 -9.49 1.81
CA PRO A 176 14.71 -9.51 1.73
C PRO A 176 14.21 -9.06 0.36
N ASP A 177 14.90 -8.10 -0.26
CA ASP A 177 14.62 -7.62 -1.61
C ASP A 177 14.80 -8.69 -2.70
N ALA A 178 15.88 -9.49 -2.64
CA ALA A 178 16.11 -10.57 -3.60
C ALA A 178 15.03 -11.64 -3.50
N GLU A 179 14.55 -11.91 -2.28
CA GLU A 179 13.45 -12.83 -2.05
C GLU A 179 12.14 -12.31 -2.65
N VAL A 180 11.81 -11.03 -2.42
CA VAL A 180 10.64 -10.39 -3.02
C VAL A 180 10.70 -10.49 -4.55
N ILE A 181 11.85 -10.19 -5.15
CA ILE A 181 12.04 -10.31 -6.61
C ILE A 181 11.86 -11.76 -7.07
N ALA A 182 12.42 -12.75 -6.35
CA ALA A 182 12.29 -14.16 -6.70
C ALA A 182 10.84 -14.63 -6.64
N ARG A 183 10.07 -14.17 -5.64
CA ARG A 183 8.63 -14.44 -5.50
C ARG A 183 7.83 -13.86 -6.66
N LEU A 184 8.14 -12.63 -7.08
CA LEU A 184 7.54 -12.03 -8.28
C LEU A 184 7.85 -12.85 -9.53
N MET A 185 9.07 -13.36 -9.68
CA MET A 185 9.42 -14.25 -10.80
C MET A 185 8.63 -15.58 -10.79
N CYS A 186 8.21 -16.08 -9.62
CA CYS A 186 7.32 -17.25 -9.53
C CYS A 186 5.86 -16.91 -9.82
N LEU A 187 5.37 -15.78 -9.27
CA LEU A 187 4.01 -15.29 -9.49
C LEU A 187 3.76 -14.94 -10.96
N TYR A 188 4.77 -14.39 -11.63
CA TYR A 188 4.72 -13.94 -13.01
C TYR A 188 5.83 -14.59 -13.83
N PRO A 189 5.65 -15.83 -14.29
CA PRO A 189 6.70 -16.57 -14.99
C PRO A 189 7.13 -15.93 -16.31
N ASN A 190 6.30 -15.06 -16.89
CA ASN A 190 6.56 -14.35 -18.13
C ASN A 190 7.09 -12.92 -17.92
N TRP A 191 7.32 -12.50 -16.67
CA TRP A 191 7.89 -11.18 -16.38
C TRP A 191 9.35 -11.12 -16.83
N ILE A 192 9.65 -10.16 -17.68
CA ILE A 192 11.01 -9.85 -18.13
C ILE A 192 11.37 -8.48 -17.54
N PRO A 193 12.24 -8.43 -16.52
CA PRO A 193 12.57 -7.18 -15.86
C PRO A 193 13.47 -6.29 -16.71
N GLU A 194 13.16 -5.00 -16.76
CA GLU A 194 13.96 -3.98 -17.44
C GLU A 194 14.67 -3.11 -16.41
N LEU A 195 15.92 -3.46 -16.08
CA LEU A 195 16.67 -2.83 -15.00
C LEU A 195 17.23 -1.47 -15.42
N VAL A 196 17.11 -0.46 -14.56
CA VAL A 196 17.77 0.83 -14.78
C VAL A 196 19.27 0.70 -14.50
N GLU A 197 20.09 1.10 -15.47
CA GLU A 197 21.55 1.03 -15.37
C GLU A 197 22.09 1.95 -14.26
N GLY A 198 23.13 1.47 -13.56
CA GLY A 198 23.80 2.23 -12.50
C GLY A 198 22.99 2.37 -11.20
N LYS A 199 21.84 1.69 -11.09
CA LYS A 199 21.01 1.70 -9.88
C LYS A 199 21.31 0.55 -8.95
N THR A 200 21.05 0.81 -7.67
CA THR A 200 21.25 -0.13 -6.58
C THR A 200 19.97 -0.28 -5.77
N LEU A 201 19.83 -1.44 -5.14
CA LEU A 201 18.84 -1.73 -4.13
C LEU A 201 19.60 -2.19 -2.88
N MET A 202 19.45 -1.48 -1.77
CA MET A 202 20.25 -1.71 -0.56
C MET A 202 21.77 -1.71 -0.84
N ASP A 203 22.25 -0.72 -1.59
CA ASP A 203 23.64 -0.55 -2.03
C ASP A 203 24.20 -1.68 -2.91
N ILE A 204 23.36 -2.61 -3.36
CA ILE A 204 23.72 -3.71 -4.25
C ILE A 204 23.25 -3.38 -5.67
N PRO A 205 24.09 -3.52 -6.72
CA PRO A 205 23.68 -3.31 -8.09
C PRO A 205 22.45 -4.14 -8.45
N LEU A 206 21.47 -3.56 -9.16
CA LEU A 206 20.24 -4.28 -9.52
C LEU A 206 20.51 -5.59 -10.26
N GLN A 207 21.53 -5.62 -11.12
CA GLN A 207 21.92 -6.83 -11.85
C GLN A 207 22.32 -7.95 -10.90
N GLU A 208 23.06 -7.62 -9.84
CA GLU A 208 23.45 -8.59 -8.81
C GLU A 208 22.24 -9.02 -7.98
N MET A 209 21.39 -8.08 -7.58
CA MET A 209 20.17 -8.38 -6.82
C MET A 209 19.25 -9.35 -7.58
N PHE A 210 19.02 -9.10 -8.87
CA PHE A 210 18.23 -9.98 -9.72
C PHE A 210 18.93 -11.31 -10.03
N ALA A 211 20.28 -11.36 -10.02
CA ALA A 211 21.00 -12.63 -10.10
C ALA A 211 20.74 -13.50 -8.87
N LYS A 212 20.87 -12.95 -7.66
CA LYS A 212 20.54 -13.65 -6.41
C LYS A 212 19.09 -14.15 -6.40
N ALA A 213 18.15 -13.31 -6.86
CA ALA A 213 16.75 -13.70 -6.96
C ALA A 213 16.52 -14.89 -7.92
N ARG A 214 17.23 -14.95 -9.05
CA ARG A 214 17.16 -16.10 -9.97
C ARG A 214 17.70 -17.39 -9.35
N ASP A 215 18.74 -17.29 -8.52
CA ASP A 215 19.28 -18.44 -7.80
C ASP A 215 18.30 -18.96 -6.72
N MET A 216 17.54 -18.04 -6.11
CA MET A 216 16.51 -18.38 -5.11
C MET A 216 15.23 -18.95 -5.73
N LYS A 217 14.85 -18.50 -6.93
CA LYS A 217 13.57 -18.84 -7.59
C LYS A 217 13.25 -20.35 -7.57
N PRO A 218 14.17 -21.29 -7.91
CA PRO A 218 13.86 -22.72 -7.92
C PRO A 218 13.58 -23.32 -6.53
N LEU A 219 14.01 -22.63 -5.46
CA LEU A 219 13.79 -23.05 -4.08
C LEU A 219 12.38 -22.67 -3.60
N LEU A 220 11.71 -21.75 -4.28
CA LEU A 220 10.38 -21.25 -3.94
C LEU A 220 9.29 -22.13 -4.57
N GLN A 221 8.52 -22.82 -3.74
CA GLN A 221 7.36 -23.63 -4.19
C GLN A 221 6.10 -22.75 -4.35
N ILE A 222 6.17 -21.75 -5.22
CA ILE A 222 5.12 -20.74 -5.41
C ILE A 222 4.49 -20.91 -6.80
N ALA A 223 3.18 -21.11 -6.84
CA ALA A 223 2.43 -21.19 -8.09
C ALA A 223 2.24 -19.81 -8.74
N PRO A 224 2.00 -19.73 -10.06
CA PRO A 224 1.67 -18.48 -10.75
C PRO A 224 0.45 -17.78 -10.12
N LEU A 225 0.41 -16.44 -10.17
CA LEU A 225 -0.64 -15.63 -9.54
C LEU A 225 -2.05 -16.06 -9.98
N GLU A 226 -2.26 -16.30 -11.26
CA GLU A 226 -3.55 -16.74 -11.81
C GLU A 226 -4.05 -18.02 -11.14
N GLN A 227 -3.17 -19.00 -10.95
CA GLN A 227 -3.50 -20.26 -10.27
C GLN A 227 -3.77 -20.00 -8.79
N GLN A 228 -2.99 -19.15 -8.15
CA GLN A 228 -3.20 -18.79 -6.74
C GLN A 228 -4.55 -18.12 -6.48
N LEU A 229 -4.95 -17.19 -7.35
CA LEU A 229 -6.25 -16.52 -7.29
C LEU A 229 -7.38 -17.49 -7.58
N LYS A 230 -7.20 -18.43 -8.52
CA LYS A 230 -8.19 -19.48 -8.81
C LYS A 230 -8.46 -20.36 -7.58
N ASP A 231 -7.40 -20.75 -6.88
CA ASP A 231 -7.47 -21.60 -5.68
C ASP A 231 -7.84 -20.83 -4.41
N MET A 232 -7.98 -19.51 -4.50
CA MET A 232 -8.28 -18.65 -3.35
C MET A 232 -9.76 -18.77 -2.93
N ASP A 233 -9.98 -19.10 -1.66
CA ASP A 233 -11.29 -19.09 -0.98
C ASP A 233 -11.71 -17.65 -0.65
N ALA A 234 -12.07 -16.89 -1.68
CA ALA A 234 -12.50 -15.51 -1.62
C ALA A 234 -13.67 -15.24 -2.60
N PRO A 235 -14.47 -14.17 -2.37
CA PRO A 235 -15.49 -13.73 -3.32
C PRO A 235 -14.91 -13.48 -4.72
N LYS A 236 -15.71 -13.74 -5.76
CA LYS A 236 -15.28 -13.55 -7.15
C LYS A 236 -14.89 -12.09 -7.42
N GLU A 237 -15.64 -11.16 -6.86
CA GLU A 237 -15.43 -9.72 -7.02
C GLU A 237 -14.08 -9.28 -6.46
N LEU A 238 -13.64 -9.85 -5.32
CA LEU A 238 -12.31 -9.58 -4.77
C LEU A 238 -11.21 -10.17 -5.65
N LYS A 239 -11.42 -11.37 -6.21
CA LYS A 239 -10.46 -12.01 -7.13
C LYS A 239 -10.26 -11.19 -8.40
N ASP A 240 -11.36 -10.78 -9.03
CA ASP A 240 -11.32 -9.97 -10.25
C ASP A 240 -10.62 -8.62 -9.99
N LEU A 241 -10.91 -7.99 -8.84
CA LEU A 241 -10.22 -6.77 -8.45
C LEU A 241 -8.72 -6.99 -8.19
N LEU A 242 -8.33 -8.09 -7.54
CA LEU A 242 -6.91 -8.40 -7.32
C LEU A 242 -6.15 -8.62 -8.62
N VAL A 243 -6.77 -9.21 -9.65
CA VAL A 243 -6.17 -9.28 -11.00
C VAL A 243 -5.89 -7.88 -11.54
N LEU A 244 -6.82 -6.94 -11.36
CA LEU A 244 -6.66 -5.56 -11.81
C LEU A 244 -5.59 -4.79 -11.03
N LEU A 245 -5.53 -4.96 -9.70
CA LEU A 245 -4.57 -4.26 -8.83
C LEU A 245 -3.13 -4.79 -9.01
N LEU A 246 -2.98 -6.07 -9.35
CA LEU A 246 -1.70 -6.77 -9.47
C LEU A 246 -1.30 -7.04 -10.93
N ASP A 247 -1.73 -6.20 -11.87
CA ASP A 247 -1.27 -6.25 -13.26
C ASP A 247 0.17 -5.72 -13.38
N LEU A 248 1.03 -6.44 -14.09
CA LEU A 248 2.42 -6.05 -14.35
C LEU A 248 2.56 -4.98 -15.44
N ASP A 249 1.59 -4.84 -16.35
CA ASP A 249 1.70 -3.90 -17.46
C ASP A 249 1.36 -2.48 -17.01
N ARG A 250 2.39 -1.72 -16.66
CA ARG A 250 2.29 -0.32 -16.19
C ARG A 250 1.54 0.63 -17.11
N ARG A 251 1.48 0.34 -18.41
CA ARG A 251 0.75 1.19 -19.37
C ARG A 251 -0.76 0.99 -19.28
N LYS A 252 -1.18 -0.10 -18.65
CA LYS A 252 -2.56 -0.39 -18.24
C LYS A 252 -2.77 -0.17 -16.74
N MET A 253 -1.69 -0.11 -15.96
CA MET A 253 -1.79 0.14 -14.52
C MET A 253 -2.44 1.49 -14.27
N SER A 254 -3.54 1.35 -13.57
CA SER A 254 -4.56 2.35 -13.39
C SER A 254 -4.18 3.26 -12.24
N SER A 255 -4.49 4.54 -12.35
CA SER A 255 -4.52 5.41 -11.18
C SER A 255 -5.71 5.07 -10.29
N ALA A 256 -5.72 5.59 -9.06
CA ALA A 256 -6.86 5.42 -8.17
C ALA A 256 -8.17 5.89 -8.80
N THR A 257 -8.13 7.02 -9.52
CA THR A 257 -9.27 7.55 -10.28
C THR A 257 -9.77 6.58 -11.35
N THR A 258 -8.86 5.84 -11.98
CA THR A 258 -9.19 4.87 -13.03
C THR A 258 -9.80 3.60 -12.44
N ILE A 259 -9.23 3.06 -11.35
CA ILE A 259 -9.79 1.89 -10.65
C ILE A 259 -11.20 2.17 -10.13
N LEU A 260 -11.44 3.36 -9.56
CA LEU A 260 -12.77 3.75 -9.07
C LEU A 260 -13.86 3.78 -10.17
N LYS A 261 -13.47 3.74 -11.45
CA LYS A 261 -14.38 3.70 -12.60
C LYS A 261 -14.40 2.32 -13.29
N SER A 262 -13.61 1.35 -12.83
CA SER A 262 -13.48 0.05 -13.48
C SER A 262 -14.72 -0.83 -13.26
N SER A 263 -14.92 -1.79 -14.17
CA SER A 263 -16.00 -2.77 -14.06
C SER A 263 -15.90 -3.61 -12.80
N GLU A 264 -14.68 -3.96 -12.39
CA GLU A 264 -14.36 -4.83 -11.26
C GLU A 264 -14.74 -4.14 -9.94
N TYR A 265 -14.34 -2.88 -9.78
CA TYR A 265 -14.71 -2.07 -8.61
C TYR A 265 -16.22 -1.84 -8.53
N LEU A 266 -16.86 -1.50 -9.65
CA LEU A 266 -18.31 -1.28 -9.70
C LEU A 266 -19.10 -2.57 -9.41
N ALA A 267 -18.59 -3.73 -9.84
CA ALA A 267 -19.17 -5.03 -9.52
C ALA A 267 -19.11 -5.32 -8.01
N GLN A 268 -17.98 -5.05 -7.36
CA GLN A 268 -17.83 -5.18 -5.91
C GLN A 268 -18.82 -4.27 -5.16
N CYS A 269 -18.91 -2.99 -5.54
CA CYS A 269 -19.89 -2.06 -4.98
C CYS A 269 -21.34 -2.55 -5.13
N LYS A 270 -21.67 -3.15 -6.28
CA LYS A 270 -23.00 -3.70 -6.56
C LYS A 270 -23.29 -4.94 -5.69
N ALA A 271 -22.30 -5.79 -5.45
CA ALA A 271 -22.44 -6.96 -4.58
C ALA A 271 -22.75 -6.54 -3.14
N VAL A 272 -22.01 -5.55 -2.60
CA VAL A 272 -22.26 -4.99 -1.26
C VAL A 272 -23.66 -4.37 -1.14
N ARG A 273 -24.08 -3.59 -2.13
CA ARG A 273 -25.43 -2.98 -2.15
C ARG A 273 -26.55 -4.02 -2.15
N SER A 274 -26.32 -5.17 -2.79
CA SER A 274 -27.29 -6.26 -2.81
C SER A 274 -27.42 -6.94 -1.44
N MET A 275 -26.34 -7.03 -0.66
CA MET A 275 -26.36 -7.60 0.69
C MET A 275 -27.01 -6.69 1.73
N LYS A 276 -26.79 -5.37 1.64
CA LYS A 276 -27.38 -4.39 2.58
C LYS A 276 -28.90 -4.20 2.43
N ARG A 277 -29.51 -4.77 1.38
CA ARG A 277 -30.95 -4.70 1.10
C ARG A 277 -31.73 -5.90 1.65
N VAL A 278 -31.03 -6.89 2.20
CA VAL A 278 -31.59 -8.09 2.86
C VAL A 278 -31.54 -7.88 4.36
#